data_AF-A0A1J0R4U6-F1
#
_entry.id   AF-A0A1J0R4U6-F1
#
_cell.length_a   1.000
_cell.length_b   1.000
_cell.length_c   1.000
_cell.angle_alpha   90.00
_cell.angle_beta   90.00
_cell.angle_gamma   90.00
#
_symmetry.space_group_name_H-M   'P 1'
#
loop_
_entity.id
_entity.type
_entity.pdbx_description
1 polymer ?
#
loop_
_entity_poly.entity_id
_entity_poly.type
_entity_poly.pdbx_seq_one_letter_code
_entity_poly.pdbx_strand_id
1 'polypeptide(L)'
;MPLLYSTRRTQQYLTQASSRKITSNAVGNAASTTTDKCCLFEPAANPKSSTGITFDAQNTEGLAYGIIKLTTTQRPQVEDLKTLTGQHTGRGKLNAKRAHAAQQTINAIADRSAAADDAALYAEIATGSSFNDCLTQEAIIRNPTKTVDQLEDVVRQVKKTHFGADNNLLTGLADSIGKTNVRGTSDKAATTKKLSELDDLGLLHKAVAYESAELASTLIAKLKEIESFRKSEQTKQKTPEQICNDIGDKNETGCKNTPECHFVASNREGRKCTLSEEAKQAVEKTNQEAGGKDAKTNATSSNSIVINKAPLWLAV
;
A
#
# COMPACT_ATOMS: atom_id res chain seq x y z
N MET A 1 15.11 -12.31 -16.06
CA MET A 1 15.20 -10.88 -16.43
C MET A 1 16.67 -10.48 -16.36
N PRO A 2 17.29 -10.05 -17.48
CA PRO A 2 18.70 -9.70 -17.47
C PRO A 2 18.87 -8.33 -16.82
N LEU A 3 19.62 -8.30 -15.71
CA LEU A 3 20.13 -7.08 -15.09
C LEU A 3 20.90 -6.28 -16.14
N LEU A 4 20.43 -5.08 -16.47
CA LEU A 4 21.14 -4.10 -17.28
C LEU A 4 22.33 -3.57 -16.47
N TYR A 5 23.38 -4.38 -16.36
CA TYR A 5 24.68 -3.92 -15.88
C TYR A 5 25.19 -2.84 -16.82
N SER A 6 25.40 -1.64 -16.30
CA SER A 6 26.22 -0.63 -16.96
C SER A 6 27.62 -1.22 -17.15
N THR A 7 27.90 -1.74 -18.35
CA THR A 7 29.17 -2.40 -18.63
C THR A 7 30.34 -1.43 -18.45
N ARG A 8 31.52 -1.92 -18.02
CA ARG A 8 32.76 -1.11 -17.91
C ARG A 8 33.08 -0.25 -19.15
N ARG A 9 32.52 -0.59 -20.33
CA ARG A 9 32.63 0.22 -21.56
C ARG A 9 31.97 1.60 -21.44
N THR A 10 30.82 1.74 -20.77
CA THR A 10 30.09 3.02 -20.72
C THR A 10 30.87 4.09 -19.91
N GLN A 11 31.50 3.67 -18.81
CA GLN A 11 32.36 4.53 -17.96
C GLN A 11 33.63 5.03 -18.67
N GLN A 12 34.08 4.33 -19.73
CA GLN A 12 35.27 4.69 -20.50
C GLN A 12 35.05 5.90 -21.42
N TYR A 13 33.79 6.17 -21.81
CA TYR A 13 33.45 7.20 -22.80
C TYR A 13 32.53 8.29 -22.25
N LEU A 14 31.84 8.05 -21.14
CA LEU A 14 30.93 9.00 -20.49
C LEU A 14 31.35 9.25 -19.03
N THR A 15 31.11 10.47 -18.54
CA THR A 15 31.24 10.86 -17.13
C THR A 15 29.93 11.40 -16.59
N GLN A 16 29.89 11.76 -15.31
CA GLN A 16 28.76 12.48 -14.71
C GLN A 16 28.42 13.81 -15.41
N ALA A 17 29.35 14.43 -16.14
CA ALA A 17 29.10 15.74 -16.77
C ALA A 17 29.24 15.74 -18.30
N SER A 18 29.78 14.67 -18.90
CA SER A 18 30.37 14.76 -20.23
C SER A 18 30.51 13.47 -21.02
N SER A 19 30.81 13.60 -22.31
CA SER A 19 31.60 12.61 -23.04
C SER A 19 33.10 12.88 -22.84
N ARG A 20 33.90 11.84 -22.59
CA ARG A 20 35.33 11.98 -22.30
C ARG A 20 36.18 12.31 -23.53
N LYS A 21 35.71 11.95 -24.73
CA LYS A 21 36.56 11.88 -25.94
C LYS A 21 36.03 12.62 -27.16
N ILE A 22 34.80 13.16 -27.13
CA ILE A 22 34.25 13.94 -28.24
C ILE A 22 34.38 15.42 -27.90
N THR A 23 35.54 15.98 -28.26
CA THR A 23 35.85 17.40 -28.14
C THR A 23 35.71 18.07 -29.50
N SER A 24 35.44 19.37 -29.52
CA SER A 24 35.60 20.14 -30.75
C SER A 24 37.07 20.07 -31.17
N ASN A 25 37.31 19.61 -32.40
CA ASN A 25 38.60 19.80 -33.03
C ASN A 25 38.56 21.09 -33.86
N ALA A 26 39.71 21.75 -33.96
CA ALA A 26 39.89 22.85 -34.90
C ALA A 26 39.52 22.40 -36.32
N VAL A 27 39.04 23.36 -37.12
CA VAL A 27 38.57 23.16 -38.49
C VAL A 27 39.66 22.50 -39.34
N GLY A 28 39.63 21.17 -39.44
CA GLY A 28 40.57 20.41 -40.25
C GLY A 28 40.20 20.51 -41.72
N ASN A 29 41.17 20.74 -42.59
CA ASN A 29 40.94 20.60 -44.01
C ASN A 29 40.82 19.11 -44.34
N ALA A 30 39.60 18.63 -44.60
CA ALA A 30 39.34 17.27 -45.06
C ALA A 30 39.76 17.05 -46.51
N ALA A 31 40.17 18.11 -47.23
CA ALA A 31 40.84 17.98 -48.51
C ALA A 31 42.25 17.43 -48.29
N SER A 32 42.38 16.11 -48.36
CA SER A 32 43.71 15.50 -48.49
C SER A 32 44.27 15.80 -49.88
N THR A 33 45.55 16.18 -49.95
CA THR A 33 46.31 16.27 -51.20
C THR A 33 46.81 14.90 -51.68
N THR A 34 46.58 13.84 -50.91
CA THR A 34 46.93 12.45 -51.27
C THR A 34 45.81 11.78 -52.08
N THR A 35 46.10 10.61 -52.65
CA THR A 35 45.20 9.79 -53.48
C THR A 35 43.92 9.32 -52.76
N ASP A 36 43.88 9.37 -51.43
CA ASP A 36 42.75 8.91 -50.63
C ASP A 36 41.83 10.08 -50.24
N LYS A 37 40.93 10.47 -51.15
CA LYS A 37 39.97 11.57 -50.95
C LYS A 37 38.61 11.07 -50.49
N CYS A 38 38.01 11.78 -49.53
CA CYS A 38 36.61 11.58 -49.12
C CYS A 38 35.74 12.70 -49.69
N CYS A 39 35.07 12.45 -50.81
CA CYS A 39 34.25 13.46 -51.51
C CYS A 39 32.94 13.81 -50.79
N LEU A 40 32.65 13.17 -49.65
CA LEU A 40 31.44 13.44 -48.85
C LEU A 40 31.37 14.90 -48.36
N PHE A 41 32.53 15.55 -48.17
CA PHE A 41 32.62 16.92 -47.67
C PHE A 41 32.77 17.98 -48.78
N GLU A 42 32.56 17.59 -50.04
CA GLU A 42 32.52 18.49 -51.19
C GLU A 42 31.05 18.75 -51.57
N PRO A 43 30.41 19.82 -51.03
CA PRO A 43 29.00 20.02 -51.24
C PRO A 43 28.71 20.41 -52.69
N ALA A 44 27.65 19.85 -53.26
CA ALA A 44 27.11 20.30 -54.54
C ALA A 44 26.43 21.67 -54.37
N ALA A 45 26.59 22.56 -55.34
CA ALA A 45 25.90 23.86 -55.34
C ALA A 45 24.38 23.72 -55.48
N ASN A 46 23.91 22.71 -56.22
CA ASN A 46 22.50 22.36 -56.35
C ASN A 46 22.36 20.84 -56.54
N PRO A 47 21.87 20.10 -55.53
CA PRO A 47 21.80 18.64 -55.59
C PRO A 47 20.64 18.16 -56.48
N LYS A 48 19.76 19.08 -56.94
CA LYS A 48 18.70 18.77 -57.91
C LYS A 48 19.21 18.73 -59.36
N SER A 49 20.38 19.34 -59.62
CA SER A 49 20.94 19.47 -60.97
C SER A 49 22.41 19.04 -61.06
N SER A 50 23.01 18.55 -59.98
CA SER A 50 24.40 18.10 -59.93
C SER A 50 24.55 16.97 -58.92
N THR A 51 25.43 16.01 -59.23
CA THR A 51 25.74 14.90 -58.31
C THR A 51 26.41 15.42 -57.04
N GLY A 52 25.92 15.03 -55.87
CA GLY A 52 26.49 15.35 -54.58
C GLY A 52 25.43 15.66 -53.52
N ILE A 53 25.87 16.02 -52.31
CA ILE A 53 25.01 16.45 -51.21
C ILE A 53 25.22 17.93 -50.93
N THR A 54 24.19 18.63 -50.47
CA THR A 54 24.32 20.06 -50.10
C THR A 54 24.13 20.21 -48.61
N PHE A 55 25.11 20.84 -47.97
CA PHE A 55 24.99 21.36 -46.62
C PHE A 55 24.83 22.87 -46.74
N ASP A 56 23.60 23.35 -46.90
CA ASP A 56 23.37 24.79 -46.84
C ASP A 56 23.66 25.30 -45.41
N ALA A 57 23.96 26.59 -45.28
CA ALA A 57 24.26 27.19 -43.98
C ALA A 57 23.08 27.14 -42.98
N GLN A 58 21.87 26.78 -43.45
CA GLN A 58 20.65 26.63 -42.65
C GLN A 58 20.40 25.16 -42.25
N ASN A 59 21.20 24.22 -42.75
CA ASN A 59 21.02 22.80 -42.50
C ASN A 59 21.50 22.45 -41.08
N THR A 60 20.55 22.48 -40.14
CA THR A 60 20.79 22.17 -38.73
C THR A 60 20.85 20.66 -38.44
N GLU A 61 20.58 19.81 -39.43
CA GLU A 61 20.47 18.36 -39.24
C GLU A 61 21.83 17.67 -39.17
N GLY A 62 22.80 18.11 -39.99
CA GLY A 62 24.16 17.57 -40.04
C GLY A 62 24.23 16.04 -40.23
N LEU A 63 25.43 15.48 -40.09
CA LEU A 63 25.65 14.03 -40.04
C LEU A 63 25.70 13.56 -38.58
N ALA A 64 25.44 12.27 -38.37
CA ALA A 64 25.41 11.65 -37.05
C ALA A 64 24.52 12.43 -36.06
N TYR A 65 23.25 12.64 -36.43
CA TYR A 65 22.26 13.37 -35.64
C TYR A 65 22.66 14.81 -35.28
N GLY A 66 23.48 15.44 -36.13
CA GLY A 66 23.92 16.83 -35.99
C GLY A 66 25.18 17.01 -35.16
N ILE A 67 25.92 15.93 -34.86
CA ILE A 67 27.23 15.99 -34.19
C ILE A 67 28.31 16.47 -35.16
N ILE A 68 28.25 16.03 -36.42
CA ILE A 68 29.18 16.46 -37.47
C ILE A 68 28.45 17.44 -38.37
N LYS A 69 29.00 18.63 -38.52
CA LYS A 69 28.44 19.71 -39.35
C LYS A 69 29.44 20.14 -40.40
N LEU A 70 28.95 20.64 -41.53
CA LEU A 70 29.77 21.37 -42.49
C LEU A 70 29.27 22.81 -42.50
N THR A 71 30.11 23.72 -42.01
CA THR A 71 29.87 25.16 -42.11
C THR A 71 30.64 25.78 -43.28
N THR A 72 31.66 25.08 -43.77
CA THR A 72 32.47 25.44 -44.94
C THR A 72 32.86 24.18 -45.73
N THR A 73 33.05 24.32 -47.06
CA THR A 73 33.47 23.24 -47.95
C THR A 73 34.74 22.55 -47.45
N GLN A 74 34.77 21.22 -47.51
CA GLN A 74 35.90 20.37 -47.09
C GLN A 74 36.34 20.57 -45.63
N ARG A 75 35.48 21.15 -44.79
CA ARG A 75 35.82 21.54 -43.42
C ARG A 75 34.75 21.06 -42.43
N PRO A 76 34.65 19.74 -42.19
CA PRO A 76 33.75 19.22 -41.19
C PRO A 76 34.15 19.71 -39.80
N GLN A 77 33.15 20.12 -39.03
CA GLN A 77 33.25 20.50 -37.64
C GLN A 77 32.51 19.48 -36.79
N VAL A 78 33.12 19.09 -35.67
CA VAL A 78 32.51 18.21 -34.68
C VAL A 78 32.06 19.07 -33.50
N GLU A 79 30.81 18.89 -33.08
CA GLU A 79 30.28 19.52 -31.87
C GLU A 79 31.06 19.06 -30.64
N ASP A 80 31.41 20.01 -29.77
CA ASP A 80 32.02 19.68 -28.48
C ASP A 80 30.98 19.07 -27.54
N LEU A 81 31.17 17.80 -27.18
CA LEU A 81 30.31 17.08 -26.24
C LEU A 81 31.00 16.87 -24.89
N LYS A 82 32.05 17.65 -24.59
CA LYS A 82 32.78 17.61 -23.32
C LYS A 82 31.97 18.21 -22.15
N THR A 83 30.94 18.99 -22.42
CA THR A 83 30.01 19.46 -21.38
C THR A 83 28.59 19.34 -21.91
N LEU A 84 27.78 18.50 -21.27
CA LEU A 84 26.38 18.27 -21.64
C LEU A 84 25.38 18.79 -20.59
N THR A 85 25.89 19.46 -19.57
CA THR A 85 25.14 20.12 -18.50
C THR A 85 24.81 21.58 -18.89
N GLY A 86 23.58 22.02 -18.64
CA GLY A 86 23.14 23.40 -18.94
C GLY A 86 22.36 23.55 -20.24
N GLN A 87 22.24 24.79 -20.73
CA GLN A 87 21.53 25.09 -21.99
C GLN A 87 22.48 24.90 -23.18
N HIS A 88 22.00 24.20 -24.21
CA HIS A 88 22.75 23.97 -25.44
C HIS A 88 21.89 24.26 -26.65
N THR A 89 22.52 24.78 -27.70
CA THR A 89 21.92 24.98 -29.02
C THR A 89 22.48 23.96 -30.01
N GLY A 90 21.71 23.65 -31.06
CA GLY A 90 22.09 22.66 -32.07
C GLY A 90 21.65 21.23 -31.75
N ARG A 91 21.20 20.52 -32.79
CA ARG A 91 20.55 19.21 -32.67
C ARG A 91 21.48 18.12 -32.12
N GLY A 92 22.75 18.11 -32.51
CA GLY A 92 23.76 17.15 -32.00
C GLY A 92 23.95 17.22 -30.49
N LYS A 93 24.20 18.42 -29.94
CA LYS A 93 24.34 18.63 -28.49
C LYS A 93 23.06 18.34 -27.72
N LEU A 94 21.90 18.72 -28.25
CA LEU A 94 20.60 18.44 -27.61
C LEU A 94 20.32 16.94 -27.53
N ASN A 95 20.58 16.19 -28.61
CA ASN A 95 20.42 14.74 -28.62
C ASN A 95 21.43 14.05 -27.69
N ALA A 96 22.69 14.48 -27.71
CA ALA A 96 23.72 13.98 -26.80
C ALA A 96 23.36 14.25 -25.32
N LYS A 97 22.84 15.44 -25.00
CA LYS A 97 22.34 15.76 -23.65
C LYS A 97 21.19 14.85 -23.24
N ARG A 98 20.21 14.60 -24.12
CA ARG A 98 19.09 13.70 -23.82
C ARG A 98 19.58 12.27 -23.54
N ALA A 99 20.47 11.75 -24.39
CA ALA A 99 21.06 10.43 -24.19
C ALA A 99 21.88 10.34 -22.90
N HIS A 100 22.66 11.38 -22.58
CA HIS A 100 23.42 11.48 -21.34
C HIS A 100 22.52 11.52 -20.10
N ALA A 101 21.45 12.33 -20.14
CA ALA A 101 20.47 12.39 -19.06
C ALA A 101 19.77 11.05 -18.83
N ALA A 102 19.37 10.34 -19.90
CA ALA A 102 18.79 9.00 -19.77
C ALA A 102 19.79 8.01 -19.15
N GLN A 103 21.06 8.05 -19.56
CA GLN A 103 22.10 7.21 -18.98
C GLN A 103 22.36 7.53 -17.50
N GLN A 104 22.27 8.80 -17.09
CA GLN A 104 22.36 9.21 -15.69
C GLN A 104 21.24 8.60 -14.87
N THR A 105 20.01 8.63 -15.38
CA THR A 105 18.87 8.00 -14.71
C THR A 105 19.07 6.49 -14.56
N ILE A 106 19.58 5.81 -15.60
CA ILE A 106 19.90 4.37 -15.53
C ILE A 106 21.00 4.10 -14.49
N ASN A 107 22.06 4.91 -14.49
CA ASN A 107 23.14 4.78 -13.50
C ASN A 107 22.61 5.01 -12.08
N ALA A 108 21.77 6.02 -11.84
CA ALA A 108 21.16 6.28 -10.54
C ALA A 108 20.27 5.12 -10.05
N ILE A 109 19.61 4.41 -10.97
CA ILE A 109 18.84 3.19 -10.64
C ILE A 109 19.78 2.02 -10.32
N ALA A 110 20.89 1.87 -11.05
CA ALA A 110 21.88 0.82 -10.81
C ALA A 110 22.73 1.06 -9.54
N ASP A 111 22.96 2.34 -9.21
CA ASP A 111 23.71 2.80 -8.04
C ASP A 111 22.81 2.94 -6.80
N ARG A 112 21.50 2.66 -6.92
CA ARG A 112 20.62 2.51 -5.76
C ARG A 112 21.11 1.30 -4.97
N SER A 113 21.94 1.58 -3.97
CA SER A 113 22.36 0.59 -3.00
C SER A 113 21.12 0.10 -2.26
N ALA A 114 21.11 -1.18 -1.89
CA ALA A 114 20.20 -1.65 -0.86
C ALA A 114 20.34 -0.71 0.35
N ALA A 115 19.22 -0.39 0.99
CA ALA A 115 19.24 0.36 2.24
C ALA A 115 20.22 -0.31 3.22
N ALA A 116 20.93 0.50 4.00
CA ALA A 116 21.96 0.00 4.91
C ALA A 116 21.40 -0.96 5.97
N ASP A 117 20.13 -0.73 6.36
CA ASP A 117 19.35 -1.55 7.28
C ASP A 117 17.84 -1.30 7.07
N ASP A 118 17.01 -2.02 7.82
CA ASP A 118 15.55 -1.91 7.76
C ASP A 118 15.04 -0.53 8.19
N ALA A 119 15.70 0.14 9.13
CA ALA A 119 15.28 1.47 9.58
C ALA A 119 15.49 2.51 8.47
N ALA A 120 16.62 2.44 7.76
CA ALA A 120 16.90 3.28 6.59
C ALA A 120 15.91 2.99 5.45
N LEU A 121 15.56 1.72 5.22
CA LEU A 121 14.55 1.34 4.23
C LEU A 121 13.18 1.94 4.58
N TYR A 122 12.75 1.81 5.84
CA TYR A 122 11.48 2.36 6.29
C TYR A 122 11.46 3.88 6.21
N ALA A 123 12.57 4.55 6.50
CA ALA A 123 12.70 5.99 6.33
C ALA A 123 12.54 6.42 4.86
N GLU A 124 13.18 5.71 3.92
CA GLU A 124 12.98 5.97 2.48
C GLU A 124 11.50 5.79 2.10
N ILE A 125 10.88 4.68 2.49
CA ILE A 125 9.46 4.40 2.20
C ILE A 125 8.55 5.50 2.77
N ALA A 126 8.78 5.93 4.01
CA ALA A 126 7.97 6.93 4.70
C ALA A 126 8.03 8.33 4.06
N THR A 127 9.06 8.60 3.24
CA THR A 127 9.15 9.84 2.43
C THR A 127 8.43 9.74 1.08
N GLY A 128 8.10 8.53 0.62
CA GLY A 128 7.44 8.30 -0.67
C GLY A 128 5.96 8.73 -0.66
N SER A 129 5.47 9.20 -1.81
CA SER A 129 4.05 9.57 -1.96
C SER A 129 3.11 8.39 -1.71
N SER A 130 3.49 7.19 -2.15
CA SER A 130 2.70 5.96 -1.97
C SER A 130 2.41 5.63 -0.51
N PHE A 131 3.33 5.98 0.41
CA PHE A 131 3.10 5.80 1.83
C PHE A 131 1.96 6.69 2.33
N ASN A 132 1.89 7.94 1.87
CA ASN A 132 0.81 8.87 2.21
C ASN A 132 -0.52 8.42 1.61
N ASP A 133 -0.49 7.89 0.39
CA ASP A 133 -1.68 7.35 -0.27
C ASP A 133 -2.27 6.18 0.53
N CYS A 134 -1.42 5.25 0.98
CA CYS A 134 -1.82 4.13 1.85
C CYS A 134 -2.42 4.62 3.18
N LEU A 135 -1.79 5.59 3.84
CA LEU A 135 -2.34 6.15 5.08
C LEU A 135 -3.68 6.85 4.87
N THR A 136 -3.85 7.52 3.72
CA THR A 136 -5.10 8.18 3.37
C THR A 136 -6.21 7.16 3.13
N GLN A 137 -5.93 6.07 2.42
CA GLN A 137 -6.87 4.97 2.21
C GLN A 137 -7.30 4.32 3.53
N GLU A 138 -6.34 4.00 4.41
CA GLU A 138 -6.63 3.49 5.75
C GLU A 138 -7.48 4.48 6.57
N ALA A 139 -7.20 5.78 6.47
CA ALA A 139 -7.98 6.80 7.14
C ALA A 139 -9.44 6.85 6.64
N ILE A 140 -9.66 6.71 5.32
CA ILE A 140 -11.00 6.65 4.71
C ILE A 140 -11.77 5.43 5.23
N ILE A 141 -11.16 4.23 5.17
CA ILE A 141 -11.79 2.98 5.59
C ILE A 141 -12.20 3.04 7.06
N ARG A 142 -11.34 3.60 7.92
CA ARG A 142 -11.56 3.66 9.37
C ARG A 142 -12.44 4.83 9.81
N ASN A 143 -12.66 5.82 8.95
CA ASN A 143 -13.44 7.01 9.26
C ASN A 143 -14.37 7.38 8.09
N PRO A 144 -15.31 6.49 7.71
CA PRO A 144 -16.10 6.62 6.48
C PRO A 144 -17.03 7.84 6.44
N THR A 145 -17.26 8.48 7.59
CA THR A 145 -18.15 9.64 7.73
C THR A 145 -17.41 10.98 7.73
N LYS A 146 -16.07 10.99 7.70
CA LYS A 146 -15.27 12.22 7.73
C LYS A 146 -15.15 12.84 6.34
N THR A 147 -15.05 14.17 6.30
CA THR A 147 -14.72 14.91 5.07
C THR A 147 -13.24 14.77 4.72
N VAL A 148 -12.87 15.13 3.48
CA VAL A 148 -11.47 15.09 3.01
C VAL A 148 -10.56 15.91 3.92
N ASP A 149 -10.94 17.15 4.26
CA ASP A 149 -10.15 18.02 5.15
C ASP A 149 -9.94 17.40 6.54
N GLN A 150 -10.95 16.72 7.08
CA GLN A 150 -10.85 16.03 8.37
C GLN A 150 -9.98 14.76 8.30
N LEU A 151 -9.80 14.17 7.12
CA LEU A 151 -8.94 13.00 6.91
C LEU A 151 -7.46 13.40 6.87
N GLU A 152 -7.12 14.57 6.33
CA GLU A 152 -5.74 15.07 6.36
C GLU A 152 -5.22 15.21 7.80
N ASP A 153 -6.04 15.75 8.70
CA ASP A 153 -5.72 15.86 10.11
C ASP A 153 -5.54 14.48 10.77
N VAL A 154 -6.37 13.50 10.40
CA VAL A 154 -6.23 12.11 10.87
C VAL A 154 -4.91 11.50 10.41
N VAL A 155 -4.57 11.63 9.13
CA VAL A 155 -3.31 11.12 8.58
C VAL A 155 -2.12 11.78 9.28
N ARG A 156 -2.17 13.09 9.51
CA ARG A 156 -1.12 13.82 10.25
C ARG A 156 -0.97 13.31 11.68
N GLN A 157 -2.08 13.06 12.39
CA GLN A 157 -2.07 12.50 13.74
C GLN A 157 -1.53 11.06 13.77
N VAL A 158 -1.97 10.21 12.84
CA VAL A 158 -1.47 8.83 12.71
C VAL A 158 0.04 8.86 12.49
N LYS A 159 0.52 9.71 11.58
CA LYS A 159 1.96 9.85 11.34
C LYS A 159 2.73 10.22 12.60
N LYS A 160 2.28 11.28 13.28
CA LYS A 160 2.92 11.75 14.51
C LYS A 160 2.90 10.70 15.61
N THR A 161 1.82 9.92 15.70
CA THR A 161 1.63 8.95 16.79
C THR A 161 2.45 7.68 16.57
N HIS A 162 2.57 7.20 15.33
CA HIS A 162 3.14 5.88 15.04
C HIS A 162 4.49 5.90 14.36
N PHE A 163 4.81 6.97 13.64
CA PHE A 163 6.10 7.15 12.99
C PHE A 163 6.91 8.29 13.62
N GLY A 164 6.24 9.16 14.39
CA GLY A 164 6.88 10.24 15.13
C GLY A 164 7.00 11.53 14.32
N ALA A 165 7.48 12.59 14.97
CA ALA A 165 7.84 13.82 14.24
C ALA A 165 9.09 13.53 13.41
N ASP A 166 9.04 13.83 12.11
CA ASP A 166 10.14 13.57 11.18
C ASP A 166 10.59 12.10 11.15
N ASN A 167 9.64 11.17 11.34
CA ASN A 167 9.85 9.72 11.27
C ASN A 167 10.82 9.14 12.34
N ASN A 168 11.02 9.83 13.46
CA ASN A 168 11.97 9.43 14.50
C ASN A 168 11.61 8.14 15.27
N LEU A 169 10.41 7.58 15.10
CA LEU A 169 10.02 6.30 15.71
C LEU A 169 10.30 5.09 14.81
N LEU A 170 10.73 5.29 13.55
CA LEU A 170 10.94 4.19 12.61
C LEU A 170 12.06 3.22 13.03
N THR A 171 13.11 3.71 13.70
CA THR A 171 14.16 2.84 14.24
C THR A 171 13.60 1.90 15.30
N GLY A 172 12.77 2.40 16.22
CA GLY A 172 12.10 1.57 17.23
C GLY A 172 11.14 0.57 16.59
N LEU A 173 10.43 0.97 15.54
CA LEU A 173 9.55 0.10 14.78
C LEU A 173 10.32 -1.04 14.11
N ALA A 174 11.42 -0.74 13.40
CA ALA A 174 12.29 -1.74 12.77
C ALA A 174 12.84 -2.73 13.80
N ASP A 175 13.33 -2.22 14.94
CA ASP A 175 13.79 -3.04 16.06
C ASP A 175 12.70 -3.98 16.59
N SER A 176 11.48 -3.46 16.78
CA SER A 176 10.35 -4.23 17.28
C SER A 176 9.97 -5.34 16.31
N ILE A 177 9.90 -5.03 15.02
CA ILE A 177 9.62 -6.02 13.97
C ILE A 177 10.72 -7.08 13.96
N GLY A 178 11.99 -6.69 13.89
CA GLY A 178 13.11 -7.63 13.87
C GLY A 178 13.18 -8.55 15.09
N LYS A 179 12.80 -8.07 16.29
CA LYS A 179 12.78 -8.85 17.54
C LYS A 179 11.53 -9.73 17.71
N THR A 180 10.50 -9.54 16.89
CA THR A 180 9.25 -10.30 16.99
C THR A 180 9.52 -11.78 16.72
N ASN A 181 9.11 -12.64 17.65
CA ASN A 181 9.17 -14.08 17.48
C ASN A 181 7.97 -14.57 16.70
N VAL A 182 8.20 -15.38 15.68
CA VAL A 182 7.17 -16.01 14.85
C VAL A 182 7.32 -17.52 14.85
N ARG A 183 6.18 -18.21 14.75
CA ARG A 183 6.10 -19.67 14.65
C ARG A 183 5.92 -20.13 13.20
N GLY A 184 5.89 -21.44 12.97
CA GLY A 184 5.68 -22.00 11.64
C GLY A 184 6.87 -21.85 10.67
N THR A 185 8.05 -21.53 11.20
CA THR A 185 9.30 -21.34 10.42
C THR A 185 10.12 -22.61 10.24
N SER A 186 9.62 -23.76 10.73
CA SER A 186 10.26 -25.07 10.59
C SER A 186 9.20 -26.17 10.43
N ASP A 187 9.64 -27.40 10.22
CA ASP A 187 8.76 -28.58 10.18
C ASP A 187 8.04 -28.83 11.51
N LYS A 188 8.48 -28.20 12.60
CA LYS A 188 7.83 -28.22 13.91
C LYS A 188 7.14 -26.89 14.18
N ALA A 189 5.81 -26.89 14.17
CA ALA A 189 4.97 -25.71 14.38
C ALA A 189 5.30 -24.89 15.65
N ALA A 190 5.77 -25.54 16.72
CA ALA A 190 6.04 -24.89 18.01
C ALA A 190 7.38 -24.14 18.07
N THR A 191 8.28 -24.28 17.11
CA THR A 191 9.57 -23.57 17.15
C THR A 191 9.37 -22.10 16.81
N THR A 192 9.85 -21.23 17.67
CA THR A 192 9.89 -19.78 17.45
C THR A 192 11.24 -19.36 16.87
N LYS A 193 11.21 -18.38 15.96
CA LYS A 193 12.40 -17.66 15.48
C LYS A 193 12.10 -16.17 15.46
N LYS A 194 13.13 -15.34 15.62
CA LYS A 194 12.96 -13.89 15.41
C LYS A 194 12.82 -13.58 13.93
N LEU A 195 12.04 -12.58 13.56
CA LEU A 195 11.93 -12.14 12.16
C LEU A 195 13.29 -11.72 11.59
N SER A 196 14.17 -11.09 12.38
CA SER A 196 15.54 -10.74 11.98
C SER A 196 16.45 -11.94 11.68
N GLU A 197 16.05 -13.16 12.07
CA GLU A 197 16.79 -14.39 11.79
C GLU A 197 16.24 -15.12 10.54
N LEU A 198 15.25 -14.55 9.85
CA LEU A 198 14.63 -15.12 8.65
C LEU A 198 15.10 -14.36 7.39
N ASP A 199 16.08 -14.93 6.70
CA ASP A 199 16.61 -14.42 5.43
C ASP A 199 16.02 -15.13 4.20
N ASP A 200 15.22 -16.18 4.39
CA ASP A 200 14.53 -16.92 3.33
C ASP A 200 13.06 -16.50 3.18
N LEU A 201 12.70 -16.07 1.98
CA LEU A 201 11.32 -15.64 1.66
C LEU A 201 10.29 -16.76 1.81
N GLY A 202 10.69 -18.01 1.54
CA GLY A 202 9.82 -19.18 1.71
C GLY A 202 9.50 -19.44 3.18
N LEU A 203 10.49 -19.33 4.06
CA LEU A 203 10.29 -19.42 5.51
C LEU A 203 9.44 -18.27 6.05
N LEU A 204 9.66 -17.04 5.55
CA LEU A 204 8.83 -15.89 5.93
C LEU A 204 7.36 -16.10 5.53
N HIS A 205 7.10 -16.61 4.31
CA HIS A 205 5.73 -16.90 3.88
C HIS A 205 5.08 -18.01 4.72
N LYS A 206 5.82 -19.08 5.07
CA LYS A 206 5.30 -20.12 5.98
C LYS A 206 4.93 -19.55 7.35
N ALA A 207 5.74 -18.65 7.90
CA ALA A 207 5.45 -17.98 9.17
C ALA A 207 4.16 -17.15 9.10
N VAL A 208 4.00 -16.33 8.05
CA VAL A 208 2.79 -15.53 7.84
C VAL A 208 1.55 -16.42 7.71
N ALA A 209 1.64 -17.51 6.94
CA ALA A 209 0.52 -18.44 6.74
C ALA A 209 0.12 -19.13 8.06
N TYR A 210 1.10 -19.53 8.87
CA TYR A 210 0.87 -20.17 10.15
C TYR A 210 0.18 -19.22 11.14
N GLU A 211 0.73 -18.02 11.37
CA GLU A 211 0.15 -17.06 12.32
C GLU A 211 -1.25 -16.58 11.86
N SER A 212 -1.47 -16.45 10.54
CA SER A 212 -2.79 -16.13 9.99
C SER A 212 -3.84 -17.21 10.29
N ALA A 213 -3.46 -18.48 10.15
CA ALA A 213 -4.35 -19.62 10.44
C ALA A 213 -4.66 -19.73 11.94
N GLU A 214 -3.68 -19.44 12.81
CA GLU A 214 -3.86 -19.42 14.26
C GLU A 214 -4.79 -18.28 14.70
N LEU A 215 -4.63 -17.09 14.11
CA LEU A 215 -5.52 -15.95 14.36
C LEU A 215 -6.95 -16.27 13.92
N ALA A 216 -7.14 -16.85 12.73
CA ALA A 216 -8.45 -17.26 12.23
C ALA A 216 -9.10 -18.30 13.16
N SER A 217 -8.33 -19.29 13.61
CA SER A 217 -8.81 -20.32 14.53
C SER A 217 -9.22 -19.74 15.89
N THR A 218 -8.42 -18.80 16.41
CA THR A 218 -8.71 -18.08 17.66
C THR A 218 -9.98 -17.25 17.54
N LEU A 219 -10.17 -16.56 16.42
CA LEU A 219 -11.38 -15.79 16.15
C LEU A 219 -12.62 -16.70 16.12
N ILE A 220 -12.55 -17.84 15.44
CA ILE A 220 -13.65 -18.82 15.40
C ILE A 220 -13.97 -19.35 16.80
N ALA A 221 -12.95 -19.65 17.62
CA ALA A 221 -13.14 -20.11 18.99
C ALA A 221 -13.84 -19.04 19.85
N LYS A 222 -13.42 -17.77 19.73
CA LYS A 222 -14.04 -16.65 20.44
C LYS A 222 -15.48 -16.39 20.01
N LEU A 223 -15.80 -16.53 18.72
CA LEU A 223 -17.17 -16.43 18.22
C LEU A 223 -18.06 -17.53 18.81
N LYS A 224 -17.58 -18.78 18.86
CA LYS A 224 -18.31 -19.89 19.52
C LYS A 224 -18.53 -19.65 21.00
N GLU A 225 -17.54 -19.10 21.70
CA GLU A 225 -17.64 -18.73 23.12
C GLU A 225 -18.76 -17.69 23.31
N ILE A 226 -18.79 -16.64 22.49
CA ILE A 226 -19.86 -15.62 22.50
C ILE A 226 -21.24 -16.25 22.26
N GLU A 227 -21.37 -17.13 21.27
CA GLU A 227 -22.63 -17.83 21.00
C GLU A 227 -23.09 -18.71 22.18
N SER A 228 -22.16 -19.38 22.84
CA SER A 228 -22.47 -20.21 24.01
C SER A 228 -22.97 -19.37 25.19
N PHE A 229 -22.35 -18.20 25.44
CA PHE A 229 -22.82 -17.26 26.44
C PHE A 229 -24.24 -16.76 26.14
N ARG A 230 -24.53 -16.40 24.89
CA ARG A 230 -25.87 -15.97 24.46
C ARG A 230 -26.94 -17.05 24.69
N LYS A 231 -26.63 -18.32 24.38
CA LYS A 231 -27.55 -19.45 24.63
C LYS A 231 -27.75 -19.70 26.13
N SER A 232 -26.69 -19.55 26.93
CA SER A 232 -26.77 -19.71 28.38
C SER A 232 -27.58 -18.60 29.06
N GLU A 233 -27.55 -17.37 28.55
CA GLU A 233 -28.38 -16.27 29.02
C GLU A 233 -29.86 -16.48 28.64
N GLN A 234 -30.13 -16.93 27.41
CA GLN A 234 -31.49 -17.27 26.98
C GLN A 234 -32.12 -18.42 27.80
N THR A 235 -31.31 -19.38 28.24
CA THR A 235 -31.79 -20.52 29.06
C THR A 235 -31.91 -20.18 30.56
N LYS A 236 -31.32 -19.06 31.02
CA LYS A 236 -31.46 -18.57 32.41
C LYS A 236 -32.59 -17.56 32.60
N GLN A 237 -33.12 -16.99 31.52
CA GLN A 237 -34.33 -16.18 31.59
C GLN A 237 -35.54 -17.08 31.83
N LYS A 238 -36.02 -17.11 33.07
CA LYS A 238 -37.31 -17.72 33.39
C LYS A 238 -38.39 -17.04 32.55
N THR A 239 -39.24 -17.83 31.90
CA THR A 239 -40.39 -17.25 31.20
C THR A 239 -41.29 -16.53 32.21
N PRO A 240 -42.08 -15.52 31.78
CA PRO A 240 -43.04 -14.86 32.68
C PRO A 240 -43.95 -15.86 33.41
N GLU A 241 -44.35 -16.95 32.74
CA GLU A 241 -45.10 -18.04 33.34
C GLU A 241 -44.30 -18.82 34.40
N GLN A 242 -43.00 -19.09 34.18
CA GLN A 242 -42.15 -19.71 35.20
C GLN A 242 -41.96 -18.80 36.43
N ILE A 243 -41.87 -17.49 36.22
CA ILE A 243 -41.80 -16.50 37.31
C ILE A 243 -43.07 -16.56 38.17
N CYS A 244 -44.26 -16.61 37.55
CA CYS A 244 -45.52 -16.73 38.29
C CYS A 244 -45.65 -18.08 39.01
N ASN A 245 -45.26 -19.19 38.36
CA ASN A 245 -45.33 -20.52 38.97
C ASN A 245 -44.36 -20.66 40.17
N ASP A 246 -43.20 -20.00 40.16
CA ASP A 246 -42.22 -20.06 41.26
C ASP A 246 -42.67 -19.35 42.55
N ILE A 247 -43.66 -18.45 42.48
CA ILE A 247 -44.26 -17.80 43.66
C ILE A 247 -44.97 -18.82 44.55
N GLY A 248 -45.45 -19.92 43.94
CA GLY A 248 -46.07 -21.05 44.59
C GLY A 248 -47.58 -20.92 44.79
N ASP A 249 -48.27 -22.04 44.63
CA ASP A 249 -49.74 -22.17 44.60
C ASP A 249 -50.48 -21.82 45.89
N LYS A 250 -49.73 -21.60 46.97
CA LYS A 250 -50.27 -21.26 48.30
C LYS A 250 -50.05 -19.80 48.69
N ASN A 251 -49.27 -19.04 47.91
CA ASN A 251 -48.89 -17.67 48.21
C ASN A 251 -49.76 -16.66 47.45
N GLU A 252 -51.03 -16.57 47.81
CA GLU A 252 -52.01 -15.70 47.15
C GLU A 252 -51.58 -14.22 47.17
N THR A 253 -51.08 -13.74 48.31
CA THR A 253 -50.63 -12.36 48.46
C THR A 253 -49.39 -12.08 47.61
N GLY A 254 -48.43 -13.01 47.56
CA GLY A 254 -47.25 -12.89 46.69
C GLY A 254 -47.62 -12.91 45.20
N CYS A 255 -48.59 -13.73 44.81
CA CYS A 255 -49.04 -13.83 43.42
C CYS A 255 -49.73 -12.54 42.96
N LYS A 256 -50.63 -11.99 43.79
CA LYS A 256 -51.36 -10.74 43.49
C LYS A 256 -50.46 -9.49 43.46
N ASN A 257 -49.36 -9.52 44.23
CA ASN A 257 -48.40 -8.41 44.28
C ASN A 257 -47.31 -8.50 43.20
N THR A 258 -47.24 -9.60 42.46
CA THR A 258 -46.27 -9.75 41.36
C THR A 258 -46.92 -9.30 40.05
N PRO A 259 -46.35 -8.30 39.35
CA PRO A 259 -46.87 -7.82 38.07
C PRO A 259 -47.05 -8.97 37.07
N GLU A 260 -48.12 -8.90 36.27
CA GLU A 260 -48.46 -9.87 35.22
C GLU A 260 -48.87 -11.27 35.71
N CYS A 261 -48.83 -11.56 37.02
CA CYS A 261 -49.32 -12.81 37.60
C CYS A 261 -50.77 -12.70 38.11
N HIS A 262 -51.52 -13.80 38.05
CA HIS A 262 -52.90 -13.92 38.50
C HIS A 262 -53.09 -15.18 39.35
N PHE A 263 -53.70 -15.02 40.53
CA PHE A 263 -54.02 -16.13 41.43
C PHE A 263 -55.39 -16.71 41.11
N VAL A 264 -55.41 -17.97 40.66
CA VAL A 264 -56.64 -18.72 40.40
C VAL A 264 -57.04 -19.46 41.66
N ALA A 265 -58.08 -18.96 42.36
CA ALA A 265 -58.51 -19.50 43.65
C ALA A 265 -59.34 -20.81 43.56
N SER A 266 -59.94 -21.10 42.41
CA SER A 266 -60.72 -22.31 42.15
C SER A 266 -60.74 -22.64 40.65
N ASN A 267 -60.02 -23.68 40.23
CA ASN A 267 -60.19 -24.34 38.93
C ASN A 267 -60.22 -25.88 39.11
N ARG A 268 -60.33 -26.64 38.01
CA ARG A 268 -60.33 -28.12 38.03
C ARG A 268 -59.02 -28.75 38.53
N GLU A 269 -57.94 -27.98 38.59
CA GLU A 269 -56.58 -28.39 38.97
C GLU A 269 -56.18 -27.87 40.36
N GLY A 270 -57.02 -27.10 41.05
CA GLY A 270 -56.76 -26.55 42.39
C GLY A 270 -56.48 -25.04 42.38
N ARG A 271 -55.76 -24.57 43.41
CA ARG A 271 -55.28 -23.18 43.50
C ARG A 271 -53.96 -23.07 42.76
N LYS A 272 -53.78 -22.04 41.94
CA LYS A 272 -52.53 -21.86 41.18
C LYS A 272 -52.19 -20.38 40.96
N CYS A 273 -50.90 -20.05 40.99
CA CYS A 273 -50.41 -18.75 40.50
C CYS A 273 -49.92 -18.92 39.06
N THR A 274 -50.55 -18.24 38.11
CA THR A 274 -50.21 -18.34 36.67
C THR A 274 -50.07 -16.95 36.06
N LEU A 275 -49.51 -16.84 34.85
CA LEU A 275 -49.51 -15.58 34.12
C LEU A 275 -50.95 -15.13 33.81
N SER A 276 -51.21 -13.82 33.81
CA SER A 276 -52.52 -13.26 33.46
C SER A 276 -52.80 -13.47 31.96
N GLU A 277 -54.08 -13.50 31.58
CA GLU A 277 -54.46 -13.72 30.17
C GLU A 277 -54.02 -12.56 29.26
N GLU A 278 -54.00 -11.33 29.78
CA GLU A 278 -53.49 -10.15 29.07
C GLU A 278 -51.98 -10.27 28.81
N ALA A 279 -51.22 -10.73 29.81
CA ALA A 279 -49.79 -10.95 29.69
C ALA A 279 -49.46 -12.16 28.80
N LYS A 280 -50.28 -13.23 28.83
CA LYS A 280 -50.16 -14.37 27.90
C LYS A 280 -50.34 -13.94 26.45
N GLN A 281 -51.37 -13.15 26.15
CA GLN A 281 -51.61 -12.63 24.80
C GLN A 281 -50.50 -11.70 24.31
N ALA A 282 -49.90 -10.90 25.21
CA ALA A 282 -48.76 -10.06 24.89
C ALA A 282 -47.53 -10.90 24.51
N VAL A 283 -47.20 -11.92 25.31
CA VAL A 283 -46.08 -12.84 25.05
C VAL A 283 -46.28 -13.63 23.75
N GLU A 284 -47.51 -14.07 23.46
CA GLU A 284 -47.83 -14.82 22.25
C GLU A 284 -47.71 -13.96 20.99
N LYS A 285 -48.13 -12.68 21.04
CA LYS A 285 -47.92 -11.72 19.94
C LYS A 285 -46.44 -11.44 19.69
N THR A 286 -45.64 -11.25 20.75
CA THR A 286 -44.19 -11.02 20.61
C THR A 286 -43.47 -12.23 20.02
N ASN A 287 -43.87 -13.45 20.38
CA ASN A 287 -43.31 -14.68 19.81
C ASN A 287 -43.73 -14.92 18.36
N GLN A 288 -44.93 -14.52 17.95
CA GLN A 288 -45.38 -14.58 16.56
C GLN A 288 -44.66 -13.57 15.65
N GLU A 289 -44.35 -12.37 16.16
CA GLU A 289 -43.55 -11.37 15.44
C GLU A 289 -42.08 -11.79 15.28
N ALA A 290 -41.54 -12.59 16.21
CA ALA A 290 -40.21 -13.20 16.09
C ALA A 290 -40.15 -14.43 15.18
N GLY A 291 -41.28 -15.12 14.96
CA GLY A 291 -41.37 -16.36 14.18
C GLY A 291 -41.80 -16.19 12.70
N GLY A 292 -42.17 -14.98 12.27
CA GLY A 292 -42.76 -14.75 10.95
C GLY A 292 -42.26 -13.49 10.25
N LYS A 293 -41.04 -13.53 9.71
CA LYS A 293 -40.60 -12.81 8.48
C LYS A 293 -39.12 -13.11 8.19
N ASP A 294 -38.90 -14.18 7.46
CA ASP A 294 -37.92 -14.07 6.36
C ASP A 294 -38.55 -13.18 5.27
N ALA A 295 -37.70 -12.36 4.66
CA ALA A 295 -37.96 -11.41 3.59
C ALA A 295 -38.47 -10.00 3.99
N LYS A 296 -37.47 -9.12 4.12
CA LYS A 296 -37.44 -7.71 3.65
C LYS A 296 -38.16 -6.69 4.53
N THR A 297 -37.40 -5.96 5.34
CA THR A 297 -37.49 -4.49 5.49
C THR A 297 -36.23 -3.94 6.19
N ASN A 298 -35.53 -3.06 5.45
CA ASN A 298 -34.66 -1.97 5.86
C ASN A 298 -33.84 -2.07 7.16
N ALA A 299 -32.53 -2.14 6.96
CA ALA A 299 -31.51 -1.81 7.94
C ALA A 299 -31.65 -0.36 8.42
N THR A 300 -32.40 -0.13 9.48
CA THR A 300 -32.31 1.07 10.31
C THR A 300 -32.42 0.65 11.76
N SER A 301 -31.41 1.03 12.54
CA SER A 301 -31.13 0.67 13.93
C SER A 301 -30.42 -0.68 14.12
N SER A 302 -29.22 -0.78 13.55
CA SER A 302 -28.15 -1.48 14.25
C SER A 302 -28.06 -0.89 15.66
N ASN A 303 -28.52 -1.63 16.67
CA ASN A 303 -28.13 -1.38 18.04
C ASN A 303 -26.60 -1.41 18.05
N SER A 304 -26.04 -0.25 18.31
CA SER A 304 -24.62 0.02 18.41
C SER A 304 -24.02 -0.96 19.41
N ILE A 305 -23.45 -2.06 18.93
CA ILE A 305 -22.31 -2.64 19.61
C ILE A 305 -21.27 -1.54 19.51
N VAL A 306 -21.19 -0.72 20.56
CA VAL A 306 -20.02 0.11 20.81
C VAL A 306 -18.92 -0.89 21.11
N ILE A 307 -18.33 -1.45 20.04
CA ILE A 307 -16.95 -1.91 20.10
C ILE A 307 -16.21 -0.62 20.31
N ASN A 308 -15.98 -0.25 21.58
CA ASN A 308 -15.01 0.77 21.90
C ASN A 308 -13.78 0.38 21.10
N LYS A 309 -13.42 1.27 20.17
CA LYS A 309 -12.35 1.15 19.19
C LYS A 309 -11.11 0.74 19.96
N ALA A 310 -10.92 -0.57 20.14
CA ALA A 310 -9.73 -1.08 20.77
C ALA A 310 -8.61 -0.63 19.84
N PRO A 311 -7.60 0.08 20.33
CA PRO A 311 -6.42 0.31 19.55
C PRO A 311 -5.79 -1.07 19.33
N LEU A 312 -6.17 -1.75 18.26
CA LEU A 312 -5.34 -2.78 17.61
C LEU A 312 -4.19 -2.06 16.89
N TRP A 313 -3.52 -1.19 17.63
CA TRP A 313 -2.12 -0.91 17.41
C TRP A 313 -1.41 -2.03 18.13
N LEU A 314 -0.64 -2.79 17.37
CA LEU A 314 0.31 -3.79 17.85
C LEU A 314 0.70 -3.51 19.31
N ALA A 315 0.20 -4.35 20.21
CA ALA A 315 0.69 -4.36 21.57
C ALA A 315 2.18 -4.71 21.48
N VAL A 316 3.03 -3.81 22.00
CA VAL A 316 4.38 -4.15 22.44
C VAL A 316 4.28 -4.98 23.70
#